data_AF-A0A524I2M7-F1
#
_entry.id   AF-A0A524I2M7-F1
#
_cell.length_a   1.000
_cell.length_b   1.000
_cell.length_c   1.000
_cell.angle_alpha   90.00
_cell.angle_beta   90.00
_cell.angle_gamma   90.00
#
_symmetry.space_group_name_H-M   'P 1'
#
loop_
_entity.id
_entity.type
_entity.pdbx_description
1 polymer ?
#
loop_
_entity_poly.entity_id
_entity_poly.type
_entity_poly.pdbx_seq_one_letter_code
_entity_poly.pdbx_strand_id
1 'polypeptide(L)'
;MERRSFLRGAAGAGIVIGTGLPSLCSGLAAFGVKPNLSRVEARYYDKLPDREIECRLCPRKCRLGDKERGYCGVRENIGGTYYTLVYGKACSLNVDPVEKKPFFHVLPGTSALSLATAGCNVNCKFCQNWEISQVRPEQIDHFDLPPEKAAAQAHGAGCSSIAYTYTEPTVFFEYMYDTAVRAKRRGVRNLVVTGGHIDPIPLGDLLAVVDAVKVDLKGFTQEFYAEYVRGELKPVLETIRAVAKSK
;
A
#
# COMPACT_ATOMS: atom_id res chain seq x y z
N MET A 1 43.04 -5.43 -17.97
CA MET A 1 42.60 -6.84 -17.85
C MET A 1 41.48 -7.05 -18.87
N GLU A 2 41.78 -7.64 -20.03
CA GLU A 2 40.86 -7.65 -21.18
C GLU A 2 39.72 -8.67 -21.03
N ARG A 3 38.51 -8.26 -21.45
CA ARG A 3 37.25 -9.01 -21.36
C ARG A 3 37.29 -10.41 -22.02
N ARG A 4 38.25 -10.66 -22.91
CA ARG A 4 38.47 -11.95 -23.59
C ARG A 4 39.19 -12.99 -22.72
N SER A 5 39.96 -12.57 -21.73
CA SER A 5 40.69 -13.49 -20.84
C SER A 5 39.76 -14.15 -19.82
N PHE A 6 38.74 -13.41 -19.36
CA PHE A 6 37.74 -13.90 -18.40
C PHE A 6 36.85 -15.02 -18.98
N LEU A 7 36.43 -14.87 -20.24
CA LEU A 7 35.56 -15.86 -20.91
C LEU A 7 36.28 -17.18 -21.21
N ARG A 8 37.61 -17.17 -21.39
CA ARG A 8 38.41 -18.39 -21.55
C ARG A 8 38.62 -19.14 -20.24
N GLY A 9 38.63 -18.46 -19.09
CA GLY A 9 38.70 -19.09 -17.77
C GLY A 9 37.39 -19.78 -17.34
N ALA A 10 36.24 -19.22 -17.74
CA ALA A 10 34.93 -19.74 -17.37
C ALA A 10 34.48 -20.99 -18.16
N ALA A 11 35.03 -21.20 -19.37
CA ALA A 11 34.68 -22.34 -20.22
C ALA A 11 35.42 -23.65 -19.84
N GLY A 12 36.39 -23.59 -18.91
CA GLY A 12 37.25 -24.72 -18.53
C GLY A 12 36.89 -25.41 -17.21
N ALA A 13 35.90 -24.91 -16.45
CA ALA A 13 35.45 -25.57 -15.23
C ALA A 13 34.40 -26.63 -15.58
N GLY A 14 34.89 -27.80 -15.99
CA GLY A 14 34.08 -28.97 -16.29
C GLY A 14 33.13 -29.32 -15.15
N ILE A 15 31.87 -29.50 -15.53
CA ILE A 15 30.81 -30.03 -14.69
C ILE A 15 31.18 -31.47 -14.30
N VAL A 16 31.65 -31.66 -13.08
CA VAL A 16 31.66 -32.98 -12.43
C VAL A 16 30.24 -33.19 -11.91
N ILE A 17 29.41 -33.91 -12.67
CA ILE A 17 28.09 -34.38 -12.21
C ILE A 17 28.34 -35.52 -11.20
N GLY A 18 28.65 -35.14 -9.96
CA GLY A 18 28.52 -36.03 -8.82
C GLY A 18 27.02 -36.24 -8.52
N THR A 19 26.66 -37.46 -8.16
CA THR A 19 25.31 -38.00 -7.96
C THR A 19 24.51 -37.40 -6.78
N GLY A 20 24.57 -36.09 -6.56
CA GLY A 20 23.90 -35.35 -5.47
C GLY A 20 22.74 -34.44 -5.92
N LEU A 21 22.18 -34.65 -7.11
CA LEU A 21 21.22 -33.74 -7.73
C LEU A 21 19.81 -33.56 -7.10
N PRO A 22 19.28 -34.36 -6.14
CA PRO A 22 17.90 -34.13 -5.71
C PRO A 22 17.73 -32.84 -4.88
N SER A 23 18.78 -32.35 -4.22
CA SER A 23 18.68 -31.19 -3.31
C SER A 23 18.89 -29.84 -4.00
N LEU A 24 19.64 -29.79 -5.12
CA LEU A 24 19.87 -28.54 -5.86
C LEU A 24 18.67 -28.10 -6.70
N CYS A 25 17.80 -29.02 -7.13
CA CYS A 25 16.62 -28.70 -7.92
C CYS A 25 15.44 -28.18 -7.08
N SER A 26 15.40 -28.44 -5.78
CA SER A 26 14.35 -27.92 -4.89
C SER A 26 14.41 -26.40 -4.74
N GLY A 27 15.60 -25.80 -4.88
CA GLY A 27 15.80 -24.34 -4.88
C GLY A 27 15.40 -23.64 -6.20
N LEU A 28 15.26 -24.39 -7.30
CA LEU A 28 14.82 -23.85 -8.60
C LEU A 28 13.29 -23.81 -8.73
N ALA A 29 12.56 -24.54 -7.88
CA ALA A 29 11.09 -24.49 -7.84
C ALA A 29 10.54 -23.16 -7.26
N ALA A 30 11.39 -22.33 -6.64
CA ALA A 30 11.00 -21.02 -6.11
C ALA A 30 10.58 -20.01 -7.19
N PHE A 31 10.92 -20.25 -8.47
CA PHE A 31 10.47 -19.41 -9.59
C PHE A 31 9.06 -19.74 -10.10
N GLY A 32 8.37 -20.72 -9.49
CA GLY A 32 7.06 -21.21 -9.93
C GLY A 32 5.85 -20.68 -9.15
N VAL A 33 6.04 -20.10 -7.96
CA VAL A 33 4.91 -19.61 -7.15
C VAL A 33 4.53 -18.22 -7.62
N LYS A 34 3.43 -18.14 -8.39
CA LYS A 34 2.82 -16.84 -8.70
C LYS A 34 2.31 -16.23 -7.39
N PRO A 35 2.70 -14.99 -7.06
CA PRO A 35 2.24 -14.33 -5.86
C PRO A 35 0.71 -14.14 -5.92
N ASN A 36 0.04 -14.36 -4.79
CA ASN A 36 -1.42 -14.28 -4.66
C ASN A 36 -1.91 -12.82 -4.61
N LEU A 37 -1.70 -12.09 -5.71
CA LEU A 37 -2.08 -10.68 -5.83
C LEU A 37 -3.52 -10.53 -6.31
N SER A 38 -4.13 -9.40 -5.97
CA SER A 38 -5.45 -9.02 -6.49
C SER A 38 -5.35 -8.36 -7.86
N ARG A 39 -6.49 -8.29 -8.57
CA ARG A 39 -6.65 -7.57 -9.83
C ARG A 39 -7.99 -6.83 -9.85
N VAL A 40 -8.13 -5.87 -8.96
CA VAL A 40 -9.29 -4.98 -8.92
C VAL A 40 -8.92 -3.70 -9.67
N GLU A 41 -9.77 -3.25 -10.58
CA GLU A 41 -9.54 -2.03 -11.34
C GLU A 41 -9.47 -0.82 -10.40
N ALA A 42 -8.46 0.03 -10.60
CA ALA A 42 -8.26 1.25 -9.84
C ALA A 42 -9.31 2.30 -10.23
N ARG A 43 -9.77 3.09 -9.25
CA ARG A 43 -10.84 4.07 -9.50
C ARG A 43 -10.37 5.40 -10.08
N TYR A 44 -9.11 5.79 -9.82
CA TYR A 44 -8.61 7.13 -10.13
C TYR A 44 -7.41 7.07 -11.08
N TYR A 45 -7.69 7.01 -12.37
CA TYR A 45 -6.70 7.15 -13.42
C TYR A 45 -7.36 7.57 -14.73
N ASP A 46 -6.58 8.23 -15.59
CA ASP A 46 -6.98 8.53 -16.97
C ASP A 46 -6.33 7.53 -17.92
N LYS A 47 -7.09 7.07 -18.93
CA LYS A 47 -6.53 6.32 -20.06
C LYS A 47 -5.88 7.29 -21.04
N LEU A 48 -4.68 6.96 -21.49
CA LEU A 48 -3.92 7.71 -22.49
C LEU A 48 -3.77 6.86 -23.77
N PRO A 49 -3.27 7.44 -24.89
CA PRO A 49 -2.90 6.68 -26.08
C PRO A 49 -1.90 5.55 -25.80
N ASP A 50 -1.78 4.60 -26.72
CA ASP A 50 -0.78 3.52 -26.66
C ASP A 50 -0.83 2.64 -25.39
N ARG A 51 -2.03 2.51 -24.81
CA ARG A 51 -2.28 1.77 -23.55
C ARG A 51 -1.56 2.38 -22.35
N GLU A 52 -1.12 3.62 -22.44
CA GLU A 52 -0.62 4.35 -21.27
C GLU A 52 -1.76 4.76 -20.35
N ILE A 53 -1.42 5.06 -19.10
CA ILE A 53 -2.34 5.64 -18.12
C ILE A 53 -1.67 6.76 -17.32
N GLU A 54 -2.46 7.69 -16.78
CA GLU A 54 -2.00 8.66 -15.76
C GLU A 54 -2.77 8.44 -14.46
N CYS A 55 -2.07 8.13 -13.37
CA CYS A 55 -2.66 7.93 -12.06
C CYS A 55 -3.19 9.26 -11.48
N ARG A 56 -4.42 9.27 -10.96
CA ARG A 56 -5.09 10.42 -10.33
C ARG A 56 -5.38 10.24 -8.84
N LEU A 57 -4.72 9.25 -8.23
CA LEU A 57 -4.95 8.91 -6.83
C LEU A 57 -4.19 9.82 -5.86
N CYS A 58 -2.98 10.21 -6.24
CA CYS A 58 -2.08 10.95 -5.37
C CYS A 58 -1.20 11.90 -6.18
N PRO A 59 -0.57 12.90 -5.51
CA PRO A 59 0.18 13.96 -6.18
C PRO A 59 1.33 13.51 -7.08
N ARG A 60 1.76 12.24 -6.97
CA ARG A 60 2.79 11.64 -7.85
C ARG A 60 2.42 11.65 -9.33
N LYS A 61 1.12 11.57 -9.66
CA LYS A 61 0.61 11.59 -11.04
C LYS A 61 1.41 10.69 -12.00
N CYS A 62 1.70 9.46 -11.56
CA CYS A 62 2.52 8.52 -12.34
C CYS A 62 1.91 8.31 -13.73
N ARG A 63 2.68 8.57 -14.78
CA ARG A 63 2.40 8.14 -16.16
C ARG A 63 3.07 6.81 -16.39
N LEU A 64 2.31 5.82 -16.84
CA LEU A 64 2.73 4.43 -16.87
C LEU A 64 2.32 3.77 -18.19
N GLY A 65 3.30 3.19 -18.88
CA GLY A 65 3.09 2.30 -20.02
C GLY A 65 2.51 0.95 -19.61
N ASP A 66 2.21 0.11 -20.60
CA ASP A 66 1.73 -1.25 -20.37
C ASP A 66 2.76 -2.05 -19.54
N LYS A 67 2.27 -2.77 -18.52
CA LYS A 67 3.03 -3.56 -17.53
C LYS A 67 3.90 -2.75 -16.58
N GLU A 68 3.82 -1.43 -16.60
CA GLU A 68 4.51 -0.58 -15.63
C GLU A 68 3.72 -0.44 -14.33
N ARG A 69 4.45 -0.13 -13.26
CA ARG A 69 3.88 0.09 -11.93
C ARG A 69 4.11 1.51 -11.44
N GLY A 70 3.14 2.01 -10.69
CA GLY A 70 3.27 3.30 -10.03
C GLY A 70 4.36 3.29 -8.96
N TYR A 71 4.75 4.49 -8.52
CA TYR A 71 5.78 4.67 -7.48
C TYR A 71 5.53 3.82 -6.22
N CYS A 72 4.26 3.65 -5.85
CA CYS A 72 3.87 2.85 -4.68
C CYS A 72 4.10 1.35 -4.82
N GLY A 73 4.38 0.84 -6.02
CA GLY A 73 4.67 -0.57 -6.29
C GLY A 73 3.48 -1.53 -6.24
N VAL A 74 2.30 -1.04 -5.81
CA VAL A 74 1.10 -1.87 -5.56
C VAL A 74 -0.01 -1.69 -6.60
N ARG A 75 0.29 -0.98 -7.69
CA ARG A 75 -0.64 -0.79 -8.80
C ARG A 75 0.09 -0.96 -10.11
N GLU A 76 -0.55 -1.63 -11.06
CA GLU A 76 0.05 -2.03 -12.34
C GLU A 76 -0.90 -1.75 -13.49
N ASN A 77 -0.36 -1.18 -14.58
CA ASN A 77 -1.09 -1.03 -15.82
C ASN A 77 -1.03 -2.34 -16.60
N ILE A 78 -2.18 -2.91 -16.95
CA ILE A 78 -2.28 -4.14 -17.73
C ILE A 78 -3.23 -3.87 -18.90
N GLY A 79 -2.67 -3.75 -20.10
CA GLY A 79 -3.43 -3.54 -21.32
C GLY A 79 -4.16 -2.19 -21.40
N GLY A 80 -3.70 -1.16 -20.69
CA GLY A 80 -4.36 0.15 -20.62
C GLY A 80 -5.43 0.25 -19.53
N THR A 81 -5.55 -0.76 -18.68
CA THR A 81 -6.38 -0.72 -17.47
C THR A 81 -5.48 -0.79 -16.25
N TYR A 82 -5.68 0.11 -15.29
CA TYR A 82 -4.86 0.19 -14.09
C TYR A 82 -5.48 -0.64 -12.97
N TYR A 83 -4.72 -1.54 -12.37
CA TYR A 83 -5.20 -2.46 -11.34
C TYR A 83 -4.47 -2.24 -10.01
N THR A 84 -5.19 -2.33 -8.90
CA THR A 84 -4.56 -2.53 -7.58
C THR A 84 -4.20 -4.00 -7.39
N LEU A 85 -3.02 -4.23 -6.84
CA LEU A 85 -2.46 -5.56 -6.54
C LEU A 85 -2.72 -5.99 -5.10
N VAL A 86 -3.15 -5.06 -4.24
CA VAL A 86 -3.28 -5.25 -2.79
C VAL A 86 -4.72 -5.25 -2.26
N TYR A 87 -5.72 -5.31 -3.13
CA TYR A 87 -7.12 -5.39 -2.71
C TYR A 87 -7.41 -6.67 -1.92
N GLY A 88 -7.77 -6.50 -0.65
CA GLY A 88 -8.01 -7.62 0.26
C GLY A 88 -6.76 -8.44 0.61
N LYS A 89 -5.56 -7.90 0.37
CA LYS A 89 -4.27 -8.56 0.64
C LYS A 89 -3.57 -7.84 1.80
N ALA A 90 -4.00 -8.14 3.02
CA ALA A 90 -3.42 -7.54 4.21
C ALA A 90 -2.06 -8.19 4.53
N CYS A 91 -1.10 -7.39 4.97
CA CYS A 91 0.21 -7.87 5.46
C CYS A 91 0.40 -7.61 6.96
N SER A 92 -0.52 -6.88 7.58
CA SER A 92 -0.53 -6.62 9.02
C SER A 92 -1.97 -6.48 9.51
N LEU A 93 -2.26 -7.08 10.67
CA LEU A 93 -3.57 -7.04 11.32
C LEU A 93 -3.39 -7.16 12.83
N ASN A 94 -3.88 -6.18 13.58
CA ASN A 94 -3.77 -6.16 15.04
C ASN A 94 -5.03 -5.55 15.66
N VAL A 95 -5.43 -6.05 16.83
CA VAL A 95 -6.41 -5.36 17.68
C VAL A 95 -5.62 -4.50 18.66
N ASP A 96 -5.73 -3.18 18.52
CA ASP A 96 -4.99 -2.21 19.32
C ASP A 96 -5.95 -1.12 19.82
N PRO A 97 -5.68 -0.51 20.99
CA PRO A 97 -6.43 0.65 21.46
C PRO A 97 -6.38 1.80 20.44
N VAL A 98 -7.44 2.60 20.38
CA VAL A 98 -7.52 3.76 19.46
C VAL A 98 -6.45 4.80 19.78
N GLU A 99 -6.02 4.92 21.04
CA GLU A 99 -5.00 5.85 21.52
C GLU A 99 -3.61 5.57 20.93
N LYS A 100 -3.32 4.32 20.53
CA LYS A 100 -2.08 3.98 19.81
C LYS A 100 -1.97 4.68 18.45
N LYS A 101 -3.10 5.11 17.88
CA LYS A 101 -3.24 5.80 16.57
C LYS A 101 -3.41 7.32 16.72
N PRO A 102 -2.85 7.87 17.81
CA PRO A 102 -3.20 9.15 18.44
C PRO A 102 -4.67 9.62 18.45
N PHE A 103 -5.66 8.73 18.47
CA PHE A 103 -7.09 9.12 18.50
C PHE A 103 -7.62 9.27 19.94
N PHE A 104 -7.12 10.26 20.68
CA PHE A 104 -7.51 10.47 22.09
C PHE A 104 -8.93 11.01 22.30
N HIS A 105 -9.53 11.60 21.26
CA HIS A 105 -10.87 12.19 21.30
C HIS A 105 -11.87 11.46 20.40
N VAL A 106 -11.48 10.33 19.82
CA VAL A 106 -12.34 9.52 18.95
C VAL A 106 -12.48 8.13 19.58
N LEU A 107 -13.66 7.83 20.10
CA LEU A 107 -13.98 6.54 20.75
C LEU A 107 -12.98 6.15 21.87
N PRO A 108 -12.68 7.04 22.83
CA PRO A 108 -11.67 6.77 23.86
C PRO A 108 -11.96 5.49 24.65
N GLY A 109 -10.91 4.74 24.96
CA GLY A 109 -10.95 3.47 25.69
C GLY A 109 -11.42 2.27 24.85
N THR A 110 -11.68 2.45 23.55
CA THR A 110 -12.13 1.37 22.67
C THR A 110 -10.98 0.74 21.87
N SER A 111 -11.22 -0.47 21.36
CA SER A 111 -10.29 -1.17 20.47
C SER A 111 -10.62 -0.93 19.00
N ALA A 112 -9.58 -0.90 18.17
CA ALA A 112 -9.67 -0.84 16.73
C ALA A 112 -8.98 -2.05 16.09
N LEU A 113 -9.61 -2.64 15.07
CA LEU A 113 -8.94 -3.56 14.17
C LEU A 113 -8.04 -2.76 13.21
N SER A 114 -6.76 -2.71 13.52
CA SER A 114 -5.73 -2.05 12.70
C SER A 114 -5.31 -2.95 11.55
N LEU A 115 -5.27 -2.43 10.33
CA LEU A 115 -4.81 -3.20 9.17
C LEU A 115 -3.98 -2.35 8.20
N ALA A 116 -3.12 -3.03 7.44
CA ALA A 116 -2.31 -2.45 6.38
C ALA A 116 -2.10 -3.42 5.22
N THR A 117 -1.76 -2.87 4.06
CA THR A 117 -1.20 -3.63 2.94
C THR A 117 0.24 -3.20 2.69
N ALA A 118 0.94 -3.94 1.82
CA ALA A 118 2.24 -3.51 1.32
C ALA A 118 2.16 -2.13 0.63
N GLY A 119 3.32 -1.47 0.52
CA GLY A 119 3.51 -0.27 -0.30
C GLY A 119 3.13 1.06 0.34
N CYS A 120 3.67 2.14 -0.22
CA CYS A 120 3.44 3.51 0.21
C CYS A 120 3.73 4.49 -0.94
N ASN A 121 3.04 5.63 -1.01
CA ASN A 121 3.27 6.63 -2.06
C ASN A 121 4.34 7.69 -1.71
N VAL A 122 4.91 7.58 -0.51
CA VAL A 122 6.09 8.30 -0.02
C VAL A 122 7.11 7.29 0.50
N ASN A 123 8.37 7.70 0.68
CA ASN A 123 9.44 6.81 1.13
C ASN A 123 10.25 7.52 2.23
N CYS A 124 9.69 7.51 3.44
CA CYS A 124 10.28 8.21 4.58
C CYS A 124 11.55 7.50 5.05
N LYS A 125 12.67 8.23 5.18
CA LYS A 125 13.93 7.70 5.73
C LYS A 125 13.80 7.24 7.20
N PHE A 126 12.84 7.80 7.92
CA PHE A 126 12.55 7.51 9.33
C PHE A 126 11.32 6.59 9.49
N CYS A 127 10.91 5.86 8.44
CA CYS A 127 9.74 5.01 8.52
C CYS A 127 9.98 3.83 9.47
N GLN A 128 9.14 3.70 10.51
CA GLN A 128 9.19 2.58 11.43
C GLN A 128 8.66 1.28 10.81
N ASN A 129 7.73 1.39 9.86
CA ASN A 129 7.10 0.27 9.17
C ASN A 129 7.71 0.07 7.76
N TRP A 130 9.00 0.34 7.59
CA TRP A 130 9.66 0.29 6.28
C TRP A 130 9.58 -1.10 5.64
N GLU A 131 9.60 -2.16 6.46
CA GLU A 131 9.52 -3.57 6.02
C GLU A 131 8.23 -3.89 5.25
N ILE A 132 7.13 -3.19 5.53
CA ILE A 132 5.85 -3.36 4.84
C ILE A 132 5.53 -2.20 3.87
N SER A 133 6.01 -0.98 4.15
CA SER A 133 5.68 0.21 3.35
C SER A 133 6.61 0.45 2.15
N GLN A 134 7.85 -0.02 2.21
CA GLN A 134 8.88 0.23 1.18
C GLN A 134 9.19 -1.03 0.36
N VAL A 135 8.24 -1.95 0.29
CA VAL A 135 8.35 -3.21 -0.44
C VAL A 135 7.17 -3.36 -1.41
N ARG A 136 7.38 -4.17 -2.44
CA ARG A 136 6.31 -4.62 -3.34
C ARG A 136 5.54 -5.77 -2.69
N PRO A 137 4.26 -5.99 -3.07
CA PRO A 137 3.43 -7.02 -2.43
C PRO A 137 3.92 -8.45 -2.65
N GLU A 138 4.78 -8.69 -3.63
CA GLU A 138 5.44 -9.99 -3.87
C GLU A 138 6.61 -10.27 -2.92
N GLN A 139 7.13 -9.23 -2.26
CA GLN A 139 8.34 -9.32 -1.44
C GLN A 139 8.01 -9.58 0.04
N ILE A 140 6.73 -9.69 0.38
CA ILE A 140 6.27 -9.85 1.74
C ILE A 140 5.07 -10.78 1.81
N ASP A 141 4.99 -11.50 2.92
CA ASP A 141 3.84 -12.33 3.24
C ASP A 141 2.59 -11.46 3.41
N HIS A 142 1.50 -11.95 2.83
CA HIS A 142 0.19 -11.34 2.91
C HIS A 142 -0.87 -12.45 2.93
N PHE A 143 -2.04 -12.11 3.44
CA PHE A 143 -3.16 -13.04 3.56
C PHE A 143 -4.46 -12.41 3.09
N ASP A 144 -5.39 -13.29 2.73
CA ASP A 144 -6.70 -12.90 2.24
C ASP A 144 -7.59 -12.37 3.37
N LEU A 145 -7.86 -11.08 3.26
CA LEU A 145 -8.74 -10.31 4.11
C LEU A 145 -9.62 -9.40 3.23
N PRO A 146 -10.59 -9.95 2.47
CA PRO A 146 -11.50 -9.12 1.68
C PRO A 146 -12.36 -8.21 2.58
N PRO A 147 -12.93 -7.11 2.04
CA PRO A 147 -13.70 -6.12 2.81
C PRO A 147 -14.74 -6.68 3.79
N GLU A 148 -15.53 -7.66 3.34
CA GLU A 148 -16.57 -8.27 4.17
C GLU A 148 -15.97 -9.02 5.36
N LYS A 149 -14.83 -9.71 5.15
CA LYS A 149 -14.12 -10.44 6.20
C LYS A 149 -13.48 -9.49 7.20
N ALA A 150 -12.84 -8.40 6.73
CA ALA A 150 -12.32 -7.36 7.62
C ALA A 150 -13.41 -6.75 8.50
N ALA A 151 -14.55 -6.39 7.90
CA ALA A 151 -15.70 -5.83 8.61
C ALA A 151 -16.31 -6.83 9.61
N ALA A 152 -16.46 -8.10 9.21
CA ALA A 152 -16.97 -9.15 10.10
C ALA A 152 -16.01 -9.45 11.25
N GLN A 153 -14.70 -9.48 11.01
CA GLN A 153 -13.69 -9.71 12.05
C GLN A 153 -13.65 -8.57 13.06
N ALA A 154 -13.74 -7.31 12.62
CA ALA A 154 -13.78 -6.17 13.53
C ALA A 154 -15.01 -6.23 14.44
N HIS A 155 -16.19 -6.51 13.86
CA HIS A 155 -17.42 -6.67 14.61
C HIS A 155 -17.35 -7.85 15.59
N GLY A 156 -16.90 -9.03 15.13
CA GLY A 156 -16.81 -10.23 15.96
C GLY A 156 -15.77 -10.14 17.09
N ALA A 157 -14.72 -9.33 16.91
CA ALA A 157 -13.74 -9.03 17.95
C ALA A 157 -14.19 -7.95 18.94
N GLY A 158 -15.40 -7.38 18.77
CA GLY A 158 -15.89 -6.29 19.62
C GLY A 158 -15.15 -4.96 19.40
N CYS A 159 -14.48 -4.78 18.27
CA CYS A 159 -13.82 -3.52 17.94
C CYS A 159 -14.88 -2.46 17.57
N SER A 160 -14.79 -1.29 18.19
CA SER A 160 -15.64 -0.14 17.84
C SER A 160 -15.27 0.46 16.48
N SER A 161 -14.07 0.17 15.97
CA SER A 161 -13.59 0.69 14.70
C SER A 161 -12.63 -0.23 13.95
N ILE A 162 -12.45 0.05 12.65
CA ILE A 162 -11.31 -0.40 11.84
C ILE A 162 -10.40 0.79 11.64
N ALA A 163 -9.10 0.58 11.77
CA ALA A 163 -8.10 1.59 11.47
C ALA A 163 -7.23 1.18 10.29
N TYR A 164 -7.24 1.98 9.24
CA TYR A 164 -6.34 1.85 8.10
C TYR A 164 -5.05 2.61 8.43
N THR A 165 -3.95 1.89 8.63
CA THR A 165 -2.72 2.45 9.27
C THR A 165 -1.46 1.67 8.87
N TYR A 166 -0.36 1.88 9.60
CA TYR A 166 0.99 1.33 9.47
C TYR A 166 1.74 1.70 8.18
N THR A 167 1.14 1.48 7.01
CA THR A 167 1.62 1.97 5.72
C THR A 167 0.83 3.21 5.31
N GLU A 168 0.58 3.43 4.02
CA GLU A 168 -0.21 4.55 3.54
C GLU A 168 -1.57 4.09 2.97
N PRO A 169 -2.68 4.36 3.68
CA PRO A 169 -4.02 3.95 3.23
C PRO A 169 -4.43 4.43 1.85
N THR A 170 -3.90 5.58 1.41
CA THR A 170 -4.13 6.09 0.06
C THR A 170 -3.78 5.04 -1.00
N VAL A 171 -2.72 4.23 -0.83
CA VAL A 171 -2.29 3.30 -1.89
C VAL A 171 -3.23 2.11 -2.05
N PHE A 172 -3.95 1.71 -1.00
CA PHE A 172 -4.96 0.65 -1.01
C PHE A 172 -6.39 1.21 -0.95
N PHE A 173 -6.61 2.39 -1.54
CA PHE A 173 -7.87 3.12 -1.54
C PHE A 173 -9.12 2.25 -1.73
N GLU A 174 -9.17 1.43 -2.79
CA GLU A 174 -10.38 0.66 -3.12
C GLU A 174 -10.70 -0.36 -2.04
N TYR A 175 -9.66 -0.96 -1.45
CA TYR A 175 -9.82 -1.89 -0.33
C TYR A 175 -10.29 -1.17 0.94
N MET A 176 -9.68 -0.04 1.28
CA MET A 176 -10.09 0.79 2.41
C MET A 176 -11.54 1.26 2.24
N TYR A 177 -11.89 1.82 1.09
CA TYR A 177 -13.22 2.35 0.80
C TYR A 177 -14.29 1.28 0.94
N ASP A 178 -14.10 0.13 0.28
CA ASP A 178 -15.09 -0.95 0.31
C ASP A 178 -15.21 -1.55 1.71
N THR A 179 -14.09 -1.68 2.42
CA THR A 179 -14.09 -2.12 3.83
C THR A 179 -14.85 -1.14 4.70
N ALA A 180 -14.69 0.17 4.49
CA ALA A 180 -15.39 1.18 5.26
C ALA A 180 -16.91 1.13 5.04
N VAL A 181 -17.34 0.95 3.80
CA VAL A 181 -18.76 0.75 3.45
C VAL A 181 -19.33 -0.49 4.15
N ARG A 182 -18.60 -1.60 4.20
CA ARG A 182 -19.06 -2.83 4.89
C ARG A 182 -19.03 -2.70 6.41
N ALA A 183 -18.01 -2.07 6.97
CA ALA A 183 -17.88 -1.82 8.40
C ALA A 183 -19.03 -0.97 8.95
N LYS A 184 -19.42 0.10 8.23
CA LYS A 184 -20.56 0.95 8.61
C LYS A 184 -21.86 0.17 8.74
N ARG A 185 -22.12 -0.81 7.85
CA ARG A 185 -23.31 -1.68 7.91
C ARG A 185 -23.34 -2.58 9.15
N ARG A 186 -22.19 -2.78 9.81
CA ARG A 186 -22.03 -3.58 11.03
C ARG A 186 -21.88 -2.73 12.29
N GLY A 187 -22.14 -1.42 12.19
CA GLY A 187 -21.98 -0.48 13.31
C GLY A 187 -20.51 -0.22 13.69
N VAL A 188 -19.54 -0.59 12.85
CA VAL A 188 -18.11 -0.40 13.10
C VAL A 188 -17.65 0.87 12.39
N ARG A 189 -16.99 1.77 13.14
CA ARG A 189 -16.46 3.06 12.65
C ARG A 189 -15.16 2.89 11.86
N ASN A 190 -14.78 3.88 11.08
CA ASN A 190 -13.61 3.84 10.21
C ASN A 190 -12.64 4.98 10.52
N LEU A 191 -11.41 4.61 10.89
CA LEU A 191 -10.33 5.53 11.24
C LEU A 191 -9.22 5.44 10.19
N VAL A 192 -8.69 6.57 9.76
CA VAL A 192 -7.58 6.63 8.79
C VAL A 192 -6.38 7.33 9.42
N VAL A 193 -5.22 6.67 9.38
CA VAL A 193 -3.93 7.26 9.75
C VAL A 193 -3.10 7.37 8.47
N THR A 194 -2.85 8.60 8.00
CA THR A 194 -2.28 8.86 6.66
C THR A 194 -1.21 9.95 6.70
N GLY A 195 -0.26 9.89 5.76
CA GLY A 195 0.63 11.00 5.44
C GLY A 195 -0.05 12.15 4.70
N GLY A 196 -1.31 11.98 4.27
CA GLY A 196 -2.10 13.01 3.60
C GLY A 196 -1.63 13.32 2.18
N HIS A 197 -0.90 12.41 1.54
CA HIS A 197 -0.39 12.57 0.18
C HIS A 197 -1.39 11.97 -0.82
N ILE A 198 -2.56 12.60 -0.95
CA ILE A 198 -3.72 12.14 -1.73
C ILE A 198 -4.25 13.30 -2.59
N ASP A 199 -4.79 13.01 -3.78
CA ASP A 199 -5.39 14.04 -4.63
C ASP A 199 -6.78 14.46 -4.11
N PRO A 200 -7.27 15.68 -4.42
CA PRO A 200 -8.52 16.20 -3.85
C PRO A 200 -9.78 15.39 -4.14
N ILE A 201 -9.91 14.83 -5.35
CA ILE A 201 -11.08 14.03 -5.74
C ILE A 201 -11.17 12.73 -4.92
N PRO A 202 -10.15 11.86 -4.91
CA PRO A 202 -10.19 10.65 -4.09
C PRO A 202 -10.32 10.98 -2.59
N LEU A 203 -9.72 12.06 -2.10
CA LEU A 203 -9.92 12.51 -0.72
C LEU A 203 -11.39 12.81 -0.42
N GLY A 204 -12.09 13.50 -1.31
CA GLY A 204 -13.52 13.80 -1.15
C GLY A 204 -14.37 12.52 -1.01
N ASP A 205 -14.13 11.55 -1.88
CA ASP A 205 -14.82 10.26 -1.83
C ASP A 205 -14.49 9.48 -0.55
N LEU A 206 -13.23 9.52 -0.10
CA LEU A 206 -12.82 8.91 1.16
C LEU A 206 -13.56 9.50 2.36
N LEU A 207 -13.63 10.83 2.43
CA LEU A 207 -14.28 11.55 3.53
C LEU A 207 -15.78 11.24 3.64
N ALA A 208 -16.43 10.82 2.55
CA ALA A 208 -17.82 10.37 2.59
C ALA A 208 -18.02 9.04 3.34
N VAL A 209 -16.97 8.20 3.44
CA VAL A 209 -17.09 6.84 3.96
C VAL A 209 -16.33 6.58 5.26
N VAL A 210 -15.48 7.50 5.72
CA VAL A 210 -14.74 7.36 6.99
C VAL A 210 -15.34 8.21 8.12
N ASP A 211 -14.91 7.97 9.35
CA ASP A 211 -15.45 8.63 10.55
C ASP A 211 -14.40 9.52 11.25
N ALA A 212 -13.11 9.21 11.12
CA ALA A 212 -12.04 10.10 11.56
C ALA A 212 -10.78 9.93 10.72
N VAL A 213 -10.08 11.03 10.48
CA VAL A 213 -8.82 11.05 9.72
C VAL A 213 -7.77 11.78 10.55
N LYS A 214 -6.64 11.11 10.76
CA LYS A 214 -5.45 11.68 11.38
C LYS A 214 -4.35 11.78 10.31
N VAL A 215 -4.01 13.03 9.98
CA VAL A 215 -2.95 13.34 9.01
C VAL A 215 -1.63 13.58 9.74
N ASP A 216 -0.55 12.94 9.32
CA ASP A 216 0.80 13.21 9.81
C ASP A 216 1.44 14.38 9.04
N LEU A 217 1.48 15.56 9.66
CA LEU A 217 2.36 16.64 9.21
C LEU A 217 3.80 16.32 9.65
N LYS A 218 4.60 15.75 8.75
CA LYS A 218 5.93 15.20 9.08
C LYS A 218 7.04 16.26 9.24
N GLY A 219 6.79 17.48 8.78
CA GLY A 219 7.72 18.60 8.81
C GLY A 219 7.04 19.87 8.29
N PHE A 220 7.69 21.02 8.46
CA PHE A 220 7.13 22.33 8.11
C PHE A 220 7.75 22.95 6.85
N THR A 221 8.71 22.28 6.21
CA THR A 221 9.42 22.79 5.04
C THR A 221 9.36 21.80 3.87
N GLN A 222 9.41 22.32 2.64
CA GLN A 222 9.41 21.49 1.45
C GLN A 222 10.72 20.73 1.31
N GLU A 223 11.82 21.28 1.80
CA GLU A 223 13.14 20.65 1.84
C GLU A 223 13.10 19.35 2.66
N PHE A 224 12.49 19.37 3.85
CA PHE A 224 12.31 18.16 4.67
C PHE A 224 11.47 17.10 3.93
N TYR A 225 10.40 17.53 3.26
CA TYR A 225 9.56 16.62 2.47
C TYR A 225 10.32 16.00 1.29
N ALA A 226 11.12 16.77 0.56
CA ALA A 226 11.89 16.28 -0.56
C ALA A 226 13.03 15.32 -0.13
N GLU A 227 13.72 15.64 0.97
CA GLU A 227 14.91 14.92 1.41
C GLU A 227 14.61 13.70 2.29
N TYR A 228 13.65 13.82 3.21
CA TYR A 228 13.39 12.81 4.23
C TYR A 228 12.10 12.04 3.99
N VAL A 229 11.06 12.67 3.46
CA VAL A 229 9.77 12.00 3.18
C VAL A 229 9.73 11.42 1.76
N ARG A 230 10.50 12.01 0.83
CA ARG A 230 10.38 11.80 -0.62
C ARG A 230 8.98 12.17 -1.12
N GLY A 231 8.38 13.25 -0.64
CA GLY A 231 7.05 13.71 -1.04
C GLY A 231 6.96 15.23 -1.17
N GLU A 232 5.74 15.75 -1.23
CA GLU A 232 5.46 17.19 -1.31
C GLU A 232 4.66 17.67 -0.09
N LEU A 233 5.05 18.83 0.47
CA LEU A 233 4.40 19.41 1.64
C LEU A 233 3.03 20.01 1.28
N LYS A 234 2.95 20.70 0.14
CA LYS A 234 1.74 21.43 -0.26
C LYS A 234 0.49 20.53 -0.31
N PRO A 235 0.50 19.34 -0.94
CA PRO A 235 -0.66 18.46 -0.94
C PRO A 235 -1.08 17.97 0.45
N VAL A 236 -0.12 17.79 1.36
CA VAL A 236 -0.43 17.39 2.75
C VAL A 236 -1.15 18.52 3.48
N LEU A 237 -0.68 19.77 3.33
CA LEU A 237 -1.36 20.93 3.91
C LEU A 237 -2.77 21.13 3.33
N GLU A 238 -2.93 20.90 2.03
CA GLU A 238 -4.25 20.94 1.38
C GLU A 238 -5.18 19.85 1.91
N THR A 239 -4.67 18.63 2.10
CA THR A 239 -5.41 17.53 2.73
C THR A 239 -5.83 17.87 4.15
N ILE A 240 -4.93 18.43 4.99
CA ILE A 240 -5.26 18.87 6.35
C ILE A 240 -6.40 19.91 6.33
N ARG A 241 -6.32 20.90 5.43
CA ARG A 241 -7.38 21.91 5.30
C ARG A 241 -8.71 21.31 4.85
N ALA A 242 -8.69 20.33 3.93
CA ALA A 242 -9.88 19.66 3.45
C ALA A 242 -10.53 18.82 4.56
N VAL A 243 -9.74 18.05 5.31
CA VAL A 243 -10.21 17.28 6.48
C VAL A 243 -10.79 18.22 7.55
N ALA A 244 -10.13 19.33 7.86
CA ALA A 244 -10.61 20.30 8.85
C ALA A 244 -11.93 21.00 8.44
N LYS A 245 -12.21 21.11 7.14
CA LYS A 245 -13.47 21.64 6.60
C LYS A 245 -14.55 20.57 6.43
N SER A 246 -14.17 19.29 6.50
CA SER A 246 -15.12 18.18 6.42
C SER A 246 -15.94 18.11 7.71
N LYS A 247 -17.19 17.64 7.58
CA LYS A 247 -18.21 17.70 8.63
C LYS A 247 -17.97 16.72 9.75
#